data_AF-A0AAE4LH30-F1
#
_entry.id   AF-A0AAE4LH30-F1
#
_cell.length_a   1.000
_cell.length_b   1.000
_cell.length_c   1.000
_cell.angle_alpha   90.00
_cell.angle_beta   90.00
_cell.angle_gamma   90.00
#
_symmetry.space_group_name_H-M   'P 1'
#
loop_
_entity.id
_entity.type
_entity.pdbx_description
1 polymer ?
#
loop_
_entity_poly.entity_id
_entity_poly.type
_entity_poly.pdbx_seq_one_letter_code
_entity_poly.pdbx_strand_id
1 'polypeptide(L)'
;MRISYPEAERMGWNYEDVYLFAFSELDYLTTELQKLYNNDGINDIPSYVLRLVKKMLETWESIFLIYSHNRDYVSACTLCRNIIDNLATIYHVYMNSNEDEKVFKHYLYVLDGILCRYKDYPDYNQIVNNGRIKEDEFIALVTQVRDTNKSDMIAKEFIIKELKRSPLYNNNKIVNQIIENANWKYKSLKPLLNPKEKNQFTWNSLYKMVDSNPSFSTYASYLSVFVHGLSISNCDLDKSEELFEPILSLSIVNLNSTLVAIKEIYKNEIKRYNIDFKKSSTAKTLLCSVSDEYLQGLIEQCQKEHLK
;
A
#
# COMPACT_ATOMS: atom_id res chain seq x y z
N MET A 1 6.55 17.86 12.18
CA MET A 1 5.10 18.13 12.34
C MET A 1 4.57 17.09 13.30
N ARG A 2 4.29 17.47 14.56
CA ARG A 2 3.70 16.57 15.55
C ARG A 2 2.22 16.41 15.25
N ILE A 3 1.78 15.18 15.02
CA ILE A 3 0.37 14.87 14.81
C ILE A 3 -0.14 14.39 16.16
N SER A 4 -0.88 15.25 16.87
CA SER A 4 -1.44 14.91 18.18
C SER A 4 -2.57 13.87 18.03
N TYR A 5 -2.57 12.89 18.91
CA TYR A 5 -3.62 11.88 19.02
C TYR A 5 -4.26 12.02 20.40
N PRO A 6 -5.41 12.71 20.56
CA PRO A 6 -5.94 13.11 21.87
C PRO A 6 -6.23 11.93 22.82
N GLU A 7 -6.56 10.75 22.28
CA GLU A 7 -6.70 9.51 23.05
C GLU A 7 -5.35 9.00 23.57
N ALA A 8 -4.29 9.06 22.74
CA ALA A 8 -2.94 8.62 23.12
C ALA A 8 -2.31 9.58 24.14
N GLU A 9 -2.51 10.88 23.96
CA GLU A 9 -2.05 11.90 24.91
C GLU A 9 -2.71 11.74 26.29
N ARG A 10 -3.97 11.31 26.34
CA ARG A 10 -4.67 10.96 27.58
C ARG A 10 -4.14 9.67 28.24
N MET A 11 -3.57 8.77 27.45
CA MET A 11 -2.99 7.50 27.94
C MET A 11 -1.48 7.58 28.22
N GLY A 12 -0.86 8.75 28.01
CA GLY A 12 0.59 8.92 28.18
C GLY A 12 1.44 8.21 27.12
N TRP A 13 0.84 7.79 26.02
CA TRP A 13 1.52 7.03 24.95
C TRP A 13 2.52 7.91 24.19
N ASN A 14 3.70 7.34 23.93
CA ASN A 14 4.68 7.94 23.05
C ASN A 14 4.34 7.60 21.56
N TYR A 15 5.13 8.12 20.61
CA TYR A 15 4.87 7.87 19.19
C TYR A 15 5.02 6.41 18.78
N GLU A 16 5.95 5.67 19.39
CA GLU A 16 6.14 4.25 19.13
C GLU A 16 4.91 3.47 19.58
N ASP A 17 4.35 3.77 20.75
CA ASP A 17 3.13 3.14 21.26
C ASP A 17 1.94 3.37 20.31
N VAL A 18 1.77 4.61 19.84
CA VAL A 18 0.73 4.97 18.86
C VAL A 18 0.92 4.23 17.54
N TYR A 19 2.17 4.14 17.08
CA TYR A 19 2.51 3.41 15.87
C TYR A 19 2.18 1.92 16.01
N LEU A 20 2.63 1.28 17.09
CA LEU A 20 2.40 -0.14 17.36
C LEU A 20 0.91 -0.45 17.47
N PHE A 21 0.13 0.44 18.07
CA PHE A 21 -1.32 0.30 18.12
C PHE A 21 -1.96 0.38 16.73
N ALA A 22 -1.66 1.42 15.96
CA ALA A 22 -2.21 1.59 14.61
C ALA A 22 -1.81 0.45 13.68
N PHE A 23 -0.57 -0.01 13.77
CA PHE A 23 -0.05 -1.17 13.04
C PHE A 23 -0.82 -2.44 13.43
N SER A 24 -0.94 -2.71 14.74
CA SER A 24 -1.59 -3.92 15.25
C SER A 24 -3.08 -3.97 14.89
N GLU A 25 -3.79 -2.84 14.91
CA GLU A 25 -5.19 -2.78 14.50
C GLU A 25 -5.34 -3.13 13.02
N LEU A 26 -4.49 -2.56 12.15
CA LEU A 26 -4.54 -2.83 10.71
C LEU A 26 -4.12 -4.26 10.37
N ASP A 27 -3.06 -4.79 11.01
CA ASP A 27 -2.60 -6.17 10.78
C ASP A 27 -3.63 -7.19 11.26
N TYR A 28 -4.24 -6.97 12.43
CA TYR A 28 -5.35 -7.80 12.91
C TYR A 28 -6.51 -7.82 11.91
N LEU A 29 -6.98 -6.64 11.50
CA LEU A 29 -8.11 -6.53 10.58
C LEU A 29 -7.80 -7.22 9.24
N THR A 30 -6.61 -6.99 8.71
CA THR A 30 -6.14 -7.60 7.45
C THR A 30 -6.09 -9.12 7.59
N THR A 31 -5.54 -9.63 8.69
CA THR A 31 -5.43 -11.06 8.97
C THR A 31 -6.79 -11.74 9.10
N GLU A 32 -7.76 -11.15 9.81
CA GLU A 32 -9.10 -11.71 9.91
C GLU A 32 -9.83 -11.72 8.57
N LEU A 33 -9.70 -10.66 7.77
CA LEU A 33 -10.28 -10.60 6.43
C LEU A 33 -9.62 -11.60 5.47
N GLN A 34 -8.31 -11.87 5.61
CA GLN A 34 -7.62 -12.86 4.78
C GLN A 34 -8.08 -14.30 5.05
N LYS A 35 -8.69 -14.59 6.21
CA LYS A 35 -9.35 -15.89 6.44
C LYS A 35 -10.56 -16.09 5.54
N LEU A 36 -11.16 -14.99 5.06
CA LEU A 36 -12.32 -14.99 4.15
C LEU A 36 -11.88 -14.87 2.68
N TYR A 37 -10.81 -14.12 2.42
CA TYR A 37 -10.33 -13.78 1.09
C TYR A 37 -8.82 -14.07 0.97
N ASN A 38 -8.46 -15.20 0.37
CA ASN A 38 -7.08 -15.66 0.23
C ASN A 38 -6.71 -16.17 -1.18
N ASN A 39 -7.51 -15.86 -2.21
CA ASN A 39 -7.24 -16.34 -3.56
C ASN A 39 -6.21 -15.47 -4.27
N ASP A 40 -5.15 -16.06 -4.82
CA ASP A 40 -4.06 -15.33 -5.51
C ASP A 40 -4.41 -14.78 -6.89
N GLY A 41 -5.57 -15.14 -7.44
CA GLY A 41 -6.04 -14.67 -8.74
C GLY A 41 -6.15 -13.15 -8.81
N ILE A 42 -5.73 -12.56 -9.94
CA ILE A 42 -5.89 -11.13 -10.21
C ILE A 42 -7.36 -10.74 -10.32
N ASN A 43 -8.24 -11.66 -10.70
CA ASN A 43 -9.67 -11.42 -10.82
C ASN A 43 -10.42 -11.49 -9.47
N ASP A 44 -9.78 -11.96 -8.39
CA ASP A 44 -10.34 -11.85 -7.04
C ASP A 44 -9.89 -10.52 -6.40
N ILE A 45 -10.62 -9.46 -6.73
CA ILE A 45 -10.33 -8.08 -6.29
C ILE A 45 -10.31 -7.97 -4.75
N PRO A 46 -11.29 -8.53 -3.99
CA PRO A 46 -11.22 -8.58 -2.53
C PRO A 46 -9.92 -9.19 -2.01
N SER A 47 -9.47 -10.34 -2.51
CA SER A 47 -8.19 -10.92 -2.06
C SER A 47 -6.99 -10.06 -2.50
N TYR A 48 -7.04 -9.47 -3.69
CA TYR A 48 -5.95 -8.63 -4.22
C TYR A 48 -5.69 -7.39 -3.36
N VAL A 49 -6.74 -6.71 -2.92
CA VAL A 49 -6.61 -5.53 -2.04
C VAL A 49 -5.98 -5.92 -0.70
N LEU A 50 -6.33 -7.06 -0.11
CA LEU A 50 -5.68 -7.53 1.12
C LEU A 50 -4.21 -7.89 0.91
N ARG A 51 -3.83 -8.49 -0.23
CA ARG A 51 -2.41 -8.71 -0.57
C ARG A 51 -1.64 -7.41 -0.68
N LEU A 52 -2.24 -6.38 -1.28
CA LEU A 52 -1.65 -5.04 -1.36
C LEU A 52 -1.40 -4.46 0.04
N VAL A 53 -2.38 -4.56 0.95
CA VAL A 53 -2.23 -4.09 2.33
C VAL A 53 -1.21 -4.91 3.11
N LYS A 54 -1.16 -6.24 2.93
CA LYS A 54 -0.17 -7.08 3.62
C LYS A 54 1.26 -6.69 3.24
N LYS A 55 1.51 -6.42 1.96
CA LYS A 55 2.79 -5.86 1.50
C LYS A 55 3.10 -4.49 2.14
N MET A 56 2.08 -3.64 2.29
CA MET A 56 2.26 -2.35 2.98
C MET A 56 2.59 -2.55 4.47
N LEU A 57 1.98 -3.52 5.15
CA LEU A 57 2.33 -3.92 6.54
C LEU A 57 3.79 -4.36 6.67
N GLU A 58 4.27 -5.24 5.80
CA GLU A 58 5.70 -5.64 5.77
C GLU A 58 6.64 -4.43 5.51
N THR A 59 6.18 -3.46 4.71
CA THR A 59 6.91 -2.22 4.43
C THR A 59 6.93 -1.30 5.66
N TRP A 60 5.82 -1.18 6.39
CA TRP A 60 5.75 -0.46 7.66
C TRP A 60 6.66 -1.10 8.71
N GLU A 61 6.64 -2.42 8.85
CA GLU A 61 7.55 -3.14 9.75
C GLU A 61 9.02 -2.83 9.42
N SER A 62 9.37 -2.82 8.13
CA SER A 62 10.71 -2.42 7.68
C SER A 62 11.05 -0.98 8.07
N ILE A 63 10.12 -0.03 7.94
CA ILE A 63 10.30 1.36 8.39
C ILE A 63 10.54 1.40 9.91
N PHE A 64 9.78 0.64 10.69
CA PHE A 64 9.92 0.61 12.14
C PHE A 64 11.25 0.01 12.58
N LEU A 65 11.74 -1.03 11.90
CA LEU A 65 13.08 -1.59 12.14
C LEU A 65 14.19 -0.58 11.82
N ILE A 66 14.06 0.16 10.71
CA ILE A 66 14.99 1.24 10.35
C ILE A 66 14.96 2.34 11.41
N TYR A 67 13.77 2.75 11.84
CA TYR A 67 13.59 3.75 12.89
C TYR A 67 14.26 3.30 14.20
N SER A 68 14.06 2.04 14.61
CA SER A 68 14.50 1.56 15.93
C SER A 68 16.00 1.23 16.01
N HIS A 69 16.65 0.90 14.89
CA HIS A 69 18.03 0.39 14.90
C HIS A 69 18.98 1.19 14.00
N ASN A 70 18.70 1.22 12.70
CA ASN A 70 19.69 1.63 11.70
C ASN A 70 19.73 3.15 11.49
N ARG A 71 18.60 3.84 11.75
CA ARG A 71 18.39 5.27 11.50
C ARG A 71 18.83 5.69 10.09
N ASP A 72 18.50 4.87 9.09
CA ASP A 72 18.70 5.19 7.66
C ASP A 72 17.50 6.00 7.12
N TYR A 73 17.68 7.31 7.07
CA TYR A 73 16.59 8.23 6.75
C TYR A 73 16.17 8.17 5.28
N VAL A 74 17.12 7.93 4.37
CA VAL A 74 16.85 7.86 2.92
C VAL A 74 16.01 6.62 2.61
N SER A 75 16.38 5.48 3.20
CA SER A 75 15.58 4.26 3.08
C SER A 75 14.20 4.43 3.67
N ALA A 76 14.08 5.03 4.87
CA ALA A 76 12.78 5.26 5.49
C ALA A 76 11.89 6.20 4.64
N CYS A 77 12.44 7.27 4.08
CA CYS A 77 11.74 8.16 3.15
C CYS A 77 11.24 7.43 1.89
N THR A 78 12.08 6.57 1.33
CA THR A 78 11.77 5.76 0.13
C THR A 78 10.62 4.80 0.38
N LEU A 79 10.65 4.10 1.52
CA LEU A 79 9.58 3.18 1.92
C LEU A 79 8.28 3.92 2.26
N CYS A 80 8.36 5.06 2.96
CA CYS A 80 7.21 5.94 3.20
C CYS A 80 6.56 6.39 1.89
N ARG A 81 7.37 6.78 0.90
CA ARG A 81 6.90 7.16 -0.43
C ARG A 81 6.16 6.02 -1.10
N ASN A 82 6.70 4.80 -1.03
CA ASN A 82 6.08 3.59 -1.57
C ASN A 82 4.70 3.34 -0.95
N ILE A 83 4.58 3.46 0.38
CA ILE A 83 3.29 3.30 1.07
C ILE A 83 2.26 4.32 0.58
N ILE A 84 2.64 5.58 0.45
CA ILE A 84 1.73 6.64 -0.02
C ILE A 84 1.25 6.38 -1.45
N ASP A 85 2.10 5.84 -2.34
CA ASP A 85 1.70 5.46 -3.70
C ASP A 85 0.66 4.33 -3.71
N ASN A 86 0.88 3.30 -2.89
CA ASN A 86 -0.07 2.20 -2.77
C ASN A 86 -1.39 2.68 -2.16
N LEU A 87 -1.34 3.55 -1.15
CA LEU A 87 -2.53 4.14 -0.53
C LEU A 87 -3.32 5.01 -1.52
N ALA A 88 -2.65 5.86 -2.29
CA ALA A 88 -3.28 6.66 -3.34
C ALA A 88 -3.91 5.79 -4.43
N THR A 89 -3.28 4.66 -4.75
CA THR A 89 -3.86 3.64 -5.64
C THR A 89 -5.12 3.04 -5.03
N ILE A 90 -5.11 2.68 -3.74
CA ILE A 90 -6.28 2.13 -3.06
C ILE A 90 -7.46 3.08 -3.13
N TYR A 91 -7.22 4.37 -2.82
CA TYR A 91 -8.27 5.39 -2.84
C TYR A 91 -8.85 5.60 -4.24
N HIS A 92 -7.99 5.69 -5.26
CA HIS A 92 -8.44 5.97 -6.63
C HIS A 92 -9.13 4.76 -7.30
N VAL A 93 -8.63 3.56 -7.06
CA VAL A 93 -9.14 2.34 -7.70
C VAL A 93 -10.33 1.76 -6.93
N TYR A 94 -10.20 1.58 -5.61
CA TYR A 94 -11.12 0.74 -4.82
C TYR A 94 -12.12 1.52 -3.96
N MET A 95 -11.80 2.75 -3.52
CA MET A 95 -12.69 3.57 -2.69
C MET A 95 -13.62 4.47 -3.50
N ASN A 96 -13.07 5.21 -4.46
CA ASN A 96 -13.77 6.32 -5.13
C ASN A 96 -14.47 5.91 -6.44
N SER A 97 -14.70 4.61 -6.65
CA SER A 97 -15.23 4.06 -7.89
C SER A 97 -16.51 3.27 -7.62
N ASN A 98 -17.49 3.37 -8.52
CA ASN A 98 -18.58 2.40 -8.56
C ASN A 98 -18.03 1.01 -8.96
N GLU A 99 -18.86 -0.04 -8.85
CA GLU A 99 -18.37 -1.42 -9.02
C GLU A 99 -17.80 -1.70 -10.42
N ASP A 100 -18.48 -1.25 -11.49
CA ASP A 100 -17.97 -1.43 -12.86
C ASP A 100 -16.65 -0.68 -13.08
N GLU A 101 -16.55 0.54 -12.57
CA GLU A 101 -15.34 1.36 -12.67
C GLU A 101 -14.19 0.83 -11.82
N LYS A 102 -14.49 0.27 -10.65
CA LYS A 102 -13.51 -0.40 -9.78
C LYS A 102 -12.89 -1.58 -10.51
N VAL A 103 -13.70 -2.46 -11.09
CA VAL A 103 -13.25 -3.61 -11.86
C VAL A 103 -12.41 -3.16 -13.07
N PHE A 104 -12.89 -2.15 -13.80
CA PHE A 104 -12.18 -1.63 -14.97
C PHE A 104 -10.82 -1.02 -14.62
N LYS A 105 -10.76 -0.15 -13.60
CA LYS A 105 -9.49 0.44 -13.13
C LYS A 105 -8.55 -0.60 -12.53
N HIS A 106 -9.07 -1.60 -11.82
CA HIS A 106 -8.27 -2.69 -11.28
C HIS A 106 -7.52 -3.43 -12.41
N TYR A 107 -8.24 -3.83 -13.46
CA TYR A 107 -7.62 -4.49 -14.60
C TYR A 107 -6.63 -3.59 -15.34
N LEU A 108 -6.93 -2.30 -15.51
CA LEU A 108 -5.95 -1.35 -16.06
C LEU A 108 -4.70 -1.22 -15.18
N TYR A 109 -4.86 -1.23 -13.85
CA TYR A 109 -3.74 -1.12 -12.91
C TYR A 109 -2.80 -2.33 -13.00
N VAL A 110 -3.36 -3.54 -13.07
CA VAL A 110 -2.57 -4.76 -13.28
C VAL A 110 -1.92 -4.76 -14.67
N LEU A 111 -2.65 -4.32 -15.70
CA LEU A 111 -2.12 -4.21 -17.07
C LEU A 111 -0.94 -3.23 -17.14
N ASP A 112 -1.00 -2.10 -16.43
CA ASP A 112 0.08 -1.09 -16.37
C ASP A 112 1.37 -1.71 -15.82
N GLY A 113 1.26 -2.51 -14.75
CA GLY A 113 2.40 -3.26 -14.20
C GLY A 113 3.00 -4.26 -15.21
N ILE A 114 2.15 -5.00 -15.94
CA ILE A 114 2.59 -5.94 -16.97
C ILE A 114 3.27 -5.21 -18.14
N LEU A 115 2.69 -4.10 -18.62
CA LEU A 115 3.26 -3.33 -19.74
C LEU A 115 4.56 -2.63 -19.35
N CYS A 116 4.73 -2.25 -18.08
CA CYS A 116 6.01 -1.76 -17.57
C CYS A 116 7.08 -2.85 -17.65
N ARG A 117 6.82 -4.05 -17.08
CA ARG A 117 7.76 -5.18 -17.18
C ARG A 117 8.07 -5.57 -18.62
N TYR A 118 7.06 -5.54 -19.50
CA TYR A 118 7.22 -5.93 -20.90
C TYR A 118 8.27 -5.11 -21.63
N LYS A 119 8.40 -3.81 -21.32
CA LYS A 119 9.40 -2.93 -21.94
C LYS A 119 10.83 -3.27 -21.53
N ASP A 120 11.00 -3.90 -20.36
CA ASP A 120 12.30 -4.20 -19.77
C ASP A 120 12.73 -5.66 -20.01
N TYR A 121 11.88 -6.50 -20.64
CA TYR A 121 12.28 -7.86 -20.99
C TYR A 121 13.44 -7.83 -22.01
N PRO A 122 14.53 -8.55 -21.73
CA PRO A 122 15.68 -8.57 -22.61
C PRO A 122 15.38 -9.31 -23.92
N ASP A 123 16.11 -8.96 -24.98
CA ASP A 123 16.20 -9.82 -26.15
C ASP A 123 16.99 -11.08 -25.76
N TYR A 124 16.27 -12.19 -25.56
CA TYR A 124 16.87 -13.46 -25.15
C TYR A 124 17.96 -13.97 -26.08
N ASN A 125 17.98 -13.53 -27.35
CA ASN A 125 19.03 -13.91 -28.29
C ASN A 125 20.36 -13.17 -28.04
N GLN A 126 20.32 -12.07 -27.29
CA GLN A 126 21.49 -11.26 -26.94
C GLN A 126 22.04 -11.61 -25.54
N ILE A 127 21.32 -12.41 -24.77
CA ILE A 127 21.76 -12.85 -23.43
C ILE A 127 22.68 -14.06 -23.60
N VAL A 128 23.97 -13.86 -23.39
CA VAL A 128 25.00 -14.90 -23.44
C VAL A 128 25.77 -14.96 -22.13
N ASN A 129 26.12 -16.16 -21.67
CA ASN A 129 26.97 -16.31 -20.51
C ASN A 129 28.41 -15.89 -20.88
N ASN A 130 28.93 -14.87 -20.20
CA ASN A 130 30.30 -14.39 -20.38
C ASN A 130 31.31 -15.08 -19.44
N GLY A 131 30.89 -16.14 -18.73
CA GLY A 131 31.72 -16.93 -17.82
C GLY A 131 31.85 -16.36 -16.41
N ARG A 132 31.16 -15.25 -16.07
CA ARG A 132 31.20 -14.66 -14.73
C ARG A 132 30.33 -15.41 -13.70
N ILE A 133 29.36 -16.18 -14.16
CA ILE A 133 28.51 -17.03 -13.33
C ILE A 133 28.53 -18.45 -13.87
N LYS A 134 28.16 -19.41 -13.03
CA LYS A 134 28.09 -20.81 -13.48
C LYS A 134 26.98 -20.99 -14.50
N GLU A 135 27.11 -21.99 -15.36
CA GLU A 135 26.18 -22.21 -16.46
C GLU A 135 24.78 -22.60 -15.98
N ASP A 136 24.68 -23.39 -14.90
CA ASP A 136 23.42 -23.73 -14.26
C ASP A 136 22.71 -22.51 -13.65
N GLU A 137 23.46 -21.63 -12.98
CA GLU A 137 22.95 -20.35 -12.47
C GLU A 137 22.44 -19.45 -13.60
N PHE A 138 23.20 -19.36 -14.70
CA PHE A 138 22.80 -18.62 -15.91
C PHE A 138 21.50 -19.17 -16.52
N ILE A 139 21.43 -20.48 -16.73
CA ILE A 139 20.24 -21.15 -17.27
C ILE A 139 19.02 -20.91 -16.37
N ALA A 140 19.19 -20.99 -15.04
CA ALA A 140 18.11 -20.75 -14.08
C ALA A 140 17.58 -19.31 -14.18
N LEU A 141 18.46 -18.31 -14.23
CA LEU A 141 18.08 -16.90 -14.38
C LEU A 141 17.34 -16.63 -15.69
N VAL A 142 17.86 -17.13 -16.83
CA VAL A 142 17.22 -16.96 -18.14
C VAL A 142 15.84 -17.64 -18.17
N THR A 143 15.72 -18.83 -17.57
CA THR A 143 14.46 -19.56 -17.48
C THR A 143 13.44 -18.79 -16.65
N GLN A 144 13.83 -18.26 -15.48
CA GLN A 144 12.96 -17.47 -14.62
C GLN A 144 12.37 -16.24 -15.35
N VAL A 145 13.20 -15.49 -16.07
CA VAL A 145 12.74 -14.31 -16.82
C VAL A 145 11.80 -14.72 -17.96
N ARG A 146 12.12 -15.81 -18.68
CA ARG A 146 11.29 -16.32 -19.78
C ARG A 146 9.91 -16.81 -19.30
N ASP A 147 9.87 -17.54 -18.19
CA ASP A 147 8.62 -18.06 -17.62
C ASP A 147 7.75 -16.92 -17.09
N THR A 148 8.37 -15.90 -16.48
CA THR A 148 7.67 -14.67 -16.06
C THR A 148 7.06 -13.95 -17.26
N ASN A 149 7.81 -13.77 -18.36
CA ASN A 149 7.29 -13.17 -19.59
C ASN A 149 6.10 -13.96 -20.17
N LYS A 150 6.20 -15.30 -20.21
CA LYS A 150 5.11 -16.15 -20.67
C LYS A 150 3.86 -15.97 -19.81
N SER A 151 4.01 -15.97 -18.49
CA SER A 151 2.91 -15.73 -17.54
C SER A 151 2.29 -14.34 -17.75
N ASP A 152 3.11 -13.32 -17.96
CA ASP A 152 2.68 -11.94 -18.21
C ASP A 152 1.85 -11.82 -19.49
N MET A 153 2.24 -12.50 -20.57
CA MET A 153 1.49 -12.48 -21.82
C MET A 153 0.12 -13.14 -21.68
N ILE A 154 0.04 -14.27 -20.95
CA ILE A 154 -1.23 -14.93 -20.64
C ILE A 154 -2.13 -13.99 -19.81
N ALA A 155 -1.58 -13.36 -18.77
CA ALA A 155 -2.31 -12.43 -17.93
C ALA A 155 -2.79 -11.20 -18.73
N LYS A 156 -1.95 -10.64 -19.61
CA LYS A 156 -2.29 -9.53 -20.49
C LYS A 156 -3.48 -9.88 -21.40
N GLU A 157 -3.46 -11.03 -22.04
CA GLU A 157 -4.56 -11.48 -22.91
C GLU A 157 -5.87 -11.64 -22.14
N PHE A 158 -5.81 -12.26 -20.95
CA PHE A 158 -6.93 -12.37 -20.05
C PHE A 158 -7.49 -10.99 -19.67
N ILE A 159 -6.64 -10.07 -19.23
CA ILE A 159 -7.05 -8.72 -18.81
C ILE A 159 -7.70 -7.95 -19.96
N ILE A 160 -7.11 -7.97 -21.16
CA ILE A 160 -7.70 -7.28 -22.32
C ILE A 160 -9.08 -7.84 -22.65
N LYS A 161 -9.26 -9.16 -22.52
CA LYS A 161 -10.55 -9.81 -22.73
C LYS A 161 -11.58 -9.37 -21.70
N GLU A 162 -11.21 -9.27 -20.42
CA GLU A 162 -12.09 -8.80 -19.35
C GLU A 162 -12.42 -7.30 -19.49
N LEU A 163 -11.46 -6.46 -19.86
CA LEU A 163 -11.69 -5.04 -20.14
C LEU A 163 -12.69 -4.85 -21.29
N LYS A 164 -12.60 -5.66 -22.35
CA LYS A 164 -13.54 -5.61 -23.50
C LYS A 164 -14.93 -6.17 -23.18
N ARG A 165 -15.09 -6.92 -22.09
CA ARG A 165 -16.37 -7.43 -21.59
C ARG A 165 -17.06 -6.46 -20.63
N SER A 166 -16.32 -5.48 -20.10
CA SER A 166 -16.86 -4.49 -19.17
C SER A 166 -18.02 -3.71 -19.79
N PRO A 167 -19.07 -3.39 -19.03
CA PRO A 167 -20.13 -2.46 -19.46
C PRO A 167 -19.61 -1.07 -19.86
N LEU A 168 -18.41 -0.71 -19.40
CA LEU A 168 -17.74 0.56 -19.70
C LEU A 168 -17.02 0.55 -21.06
N TYR A 169 -16.85 -0.62 -21.68
CA TYR A 169 -16.26 -0.74 -23.01
C TYR A 169 -17.30 -0.46 -24.10
N ASN A 170 -17.10 0.62 -24.85
CA ASN A 170 -17.99 1.05 -25.93
C ASN A 170 -17.27 1.18 -27.29
N ASN A 171 -16.06 0.62 -27.41
CA ASN A 171 -15.21 0.68 -28.61
C ASN A 171 -14.97 2.12 -29.15
N ASN A 172 -15.07 3.14 -28.28
CA ASN A 172 -14.74 4.50 -28.67
C ASN A 172 -13.22 4.73 -28.60
N LYS A 173 -12.74 5.75 -29.32
CA LYS A 173 -11.30 6.08 -29.41
C LYS A 173 -10.65 6.31 -28.04
N ILE A 174 -11.37 6.92 -27.09
CA ILE A 174 -10.82 7.29 -25.78
C ILE A 174 -10.64 6.05 -24.90
N VAL A 175 -11.65 5.18 -24.85
CA VAL A 175 -11.59 3.93 -24.09
C VAL A 175 -10.51 3.02 -24.67
N ASN A 176 -10.41 2.92 -26.00
CA ASN A 176 -9.34 2.17 -26.65
C ASN A 176 -7.96 2.72 -26.27
N GLN A 177 -7.77 4.05 -26.30
CA GLN A 177 -6.53 4.68 -25.84
C GLN A 177 -6.22 4.45 -24.36
N ILE A 178 -7.24 4.43 -23.49
CA ILE A 178 -7.07 4.14 -22.06
C ILE A 178 -6.56 2.70 -21.88
N ILE A 179 -7.14 1.73 -22.59
CA ILE A 179 -6.74 0.32 -22.53
C ILE A 179 -5.35 0.12 -23.12
N GLU A 180 -5.06 0.68 -24.30
CA GLU A 180 -3.77 0.58 -24.97
C GLU A 180 -2.61 1.11 -24.10
N ASN A 181 -2.86 2.19 -23.36
CA ASN A 181 -1.89 2.79 -22.44
C ASN A 181 -1.99 2.28 -21.01
N ALA A 182 -2.86 1.30 -20.73
CA ALA A 182 -3.17 0.80 -19.39
C ALA A 182 -3.42 1.92 -18.35
N ASN A 183 -4.07 3.01 -18.77
CA ASN A 183 -4.17 4.22 -17.98
C ASN A 183 -5.24 4.11 -16.88
N TRP A 184 -4.94 3.42 -15.79
CA TRP A 184 -5.82 3.30 -14.62
C TRP A 184 -6.09 4.64 -13.91
N LYS A 185 -5.28 5.67 -14.19
CA LYS A 185 -5.39 7.04 -13.66
C LYS A 185 -6.27 7.95 -14.51
N TYR A 186 -7.06 7.42 -15.45
CA TYR A 186 -7.91 8.25 -16.31
C TYR A 186 -8.87 9.13 -15.49
N LYS A 187 -9.21 10.30 -16.04
CA LYS A 187 -10.16 11.26 -15.44
C LYS A 187 -11.59 11.02 -15.93
N SER A 188 -11.74 10.63 -17.20
CA SER A 188 -13.03 10.42 -17.84
C SER A 188 -12.95 9.39 -18.96
N LEU A 189 -14.01 8.61 -19.15
CA LEU A 189 -14.21 7.75 -20.33
C LEU A 189 -14.81 8.52 -21.53
N LYS A 190 -15.16 9.79 -21.32
CA LYS A 190 -15.70 10.72 -22.33
C LYS A 190 -14.63 11.72 -22.77
N PRO A 191 -14.80 12.38 -23.94
CA PRO A 191 -13.93 13.48 -24.35
C PRO A 191 -13.84 14.54 -23.26
N LEU A 192 -12.63 14.99 -22.98
CA LEU A 192 -12.41 16.12 -22.09
C LEU A 192 -12.89 17.41 -22.77
N LEU A 193 -13.41 18.33 -21.97
CA LEU A 193 -13.85 19.64 -22.44
C LEU A 193 -12.69 20.45 -23.04
N ASN A 194 -11.48 20.29 -22.49
CA ASN A 194 -10.26 20.90 -23.00
C ASN A 194 -9.38 19.85 -23.71
N PRO A 195 -9.21 19.92 -25.05
CA PRO A 195 -8.41 18.96 -25.81
C PRO A 195 -6.92 18.94 -25.44
N LYS A 196 -6.40 20.00 -24.80
CA LYS A 196 -5.01 20.07 -24.33
C LYS A 196 -4.79 19.40 -22.98
N GLU A 197 -5.86 19.10 -22.25
CA GLU A 197 -5.77 18.48 -20.94
C GLU A 197 -5.46 16.99 -21.08
N LYS A 198 -4.48 16.50 -20.31
CA LYS A 198 -4.20 15.07 -20.26
C LYS A 198 -5.32 14.35 -19.49
N ASN A 199 -5.88 13.30 -20.09
CA ASN A 199 -6.85 12.39 -19.44
C ASN A 199 -6.16 11.46 -18.44
N GLN A 200 -5.47 12.03 -17.47
CA GLN A 200 -4.73 11.30 -16.45
C GLN A 200 -4.56 12.17 -15.21
N PHE A 201 -4.90 11.66 -14.04
CA PHE A 201 -4.56 12.28 -12.78
C PHE A 201 -3.05 12.27 -12.56
N THR A 202 -2.51 13.38 -12.06
CA THR A 202 -1.13 13.44 -11.59
C THR A 202 -1.02 12.75 -10.23
N TRP A 203 0.19 12.32 -9.86
CA TRP A 203 0.47 11.78 -8.54
C TRP A 203 0.05 12.74 -7.41
N ASN A 204 0.34 14.04 -7.52
CA ASN A 204 -0.11 15.03 -6.53
C ASN A 204 -1.64 15.09 -6.43
N SER A 205 -2.35 14.98 -7.56
CA SER A 205 -3.83 14.90 -7.55
C SER A 205 -4.33 13.64 -6.84
N LEU A 206 -3.64 12.51 -6.97
CA LEU A 206 -3.99 11.28 -6.27
C LEU A 206 -3.71 11.38 -4.76
N TYR A 207 -2.62 12.02 -4.32
CA TYR A 207 -2.38 12.23 -2.89
C TYR A 207 -3.45 13.08 -2.22
N LYS A 208 -4.01 14.06 -2.95
CA LYS A 208 -5.14 14.86 -2.48
C LYS A 208 -6.43 14.04 -2.32
N MET A 209 -6.54 12.86 -2.94
CA MET A 209 -7.65 11.93 -2.71
C MET A 209 -7.48 11.15 -1.41
N VAL A 210 -6.25 10.98 -0.93
CA VAL A 210 -5.95 10.30 0.34
C VAL A 210 -6.19 11.24 1.51
N ASP A 211 -5.62 12.44 1.45
CA ASP A 211 -5.76 13.48 2.48
C ASP A 211 -5.95 14.84 1.81
N SER A 212 -7.03 15.53 2.19
CA SER A 212 -7.36 16.86 1.69
C SER A 212 -6.40 17.95 2.18
N ASN A 213 -5.62 17.70 3.23
CA ASN A 213 -4.62 18.62 3.74
C ASN A 213 -3.52 18.86 2.68
N PRO A 214 -3.35 20.10 2.18
CA PRO A 214 -2.34 20.41 1.17
C PRO A 214 -0.92 20.02 1.58
N SER A 215 -0.61 20.08 2.88
CA SER A 215 0.70 19.69 3.42
C SER A 215 1.01 18.22 3.19
N PHE A 216 0.02 17.32 3.27
CA PHE A 216 0.20 15.89 2.97
C PHE A 216 0.65 15.68 1.53
N SER A 217 -0.12 16.22 0.56
CA SER A 217 0.19 16.06 -0.87
C SER A 217 1.52 16.70 -1.27
N THR A 218 1.93 17.76 -0.57
CA THR A 218 3.21 18.43 -0.78
C THR A 218 4.37 17.58 -0.27
N TYR A 219 4.24 17.05 0.96
CA TYR A 219 5.26 16.20 1.56
C TYR A 219 5.40 14.86 0.82
N ALA A 220 4.29 14.23 0.43
CA ALA A 220 4.29 13.04 -0.40
C ALA A 220 5.02 13.25 -1.73
N SER A 221 4.79 14.39 -2.41
CA SER A 221 5.53 14.74 -3.63
C SER A 221 7.03 14.93 -3.34
N TYR A 222 7.37 15.65 -2.26
CA TYR A 222 8.75 15.90 -1.85
C TYR A 222 9.54 14.60 -1.64
N LEU A 223 8.95 13.57 -1.04
CA LEU A 223 9.64 12.30 -0.81
C LEU A 223 10.16 11.61 -2.10
N SER A 224 9.69 12.02 -3.29
CA SER A 224 10.22 11.53 -4.57
C SER A 224 11.70 11.86 -4.78
N VAL A 225 12.25 12.87 -4.10
CA VAL A 225 13.68 13.20 -4.19
C VAL A 225 14.58 12.05 -3.70
N PHE A 226 14.09 11.26 -2.73
CA PHE A 226 14.82 10.14 -2.16
C PHE A 226 14.72 8.88 -3.03
N VAL A 227 13.57 8.68 -3.70
CA VAL A 227 13.35 7.52 -4.59
C VAL A 227 14.22 7.61 -5.85
N HIS A 228 14.39 8.81 -6.40
CA HIS A 228 15.14 9.01 -7.64
C HIS A 228 16.64 9.25 -7.44
N GLY A 229 17.14 9.20 -6.20
CA GLY A 229 18.55 9.43 -5.89
C GLY A 229 19.03 10.81 -6.34
N LEU A 230 18.17 11.84 -6.26
CA LEU A 230 18.56 13.20 -6.62
C LEU A 230 19.67 13.68 -5.67
N SER A 231 20.50 14.65 -6.09
CA SER A 231 21.69 15.07 -5.33
C SER A 231 21.42 15.37 -3.85
N ILE A 232 20.21 15.82 -3.50
CA ILE A 232 19.77 16.08 -2.13
C ILE A 232 19.71 14.84 -1.23
N SER A 233 19.48 13.64 -1.79
CA SER A 233 19.50 12.38 -1.04
C SER A 233 20.91 11.95 -0.63
N ASN A 234 21.94 12.60 -1.17
CA ASN A 234 23.35 12.33 -0.87
C ASN A 234 23.94 13.34 0.13
N CYS A 235 23.15 14.32 0.59
CA CYS A 235 23.57 15.21 1.66
C CYS A 235 23.66 14.40 2.96
N ASP A 236 24.71 14.66 3.76
CA ASP A 236 24.78 14.12 5.12
C ASP A 236 23.62 14.68 5.93
N LEU A 237 22.69 13.81 6.28
CA LEU A 237 21.55 14.12 7.13
C LEU A 237 21.87 13.65 8.54
N ASP A 238 21.78 14.55 9.51
CA ASP A 238 22.00 14.22 10.92
C ASP A 238 21.05 13.09 11.34
N LYS A 239 21.57 12.03 11.98
CA LYS A 239 20.76 10.91 12.46
C LYS A 239 19.97 11.24 13.73
N SER A 240 19.56 12.49 13.90
CA SER A 240 18.83 12.95 15.08
C SER A 240 17.40 12.41 15.09
N GLU A 241 16.82 12.27 16.28
CA GLU A 241 15.43 11.86 16.46
C GLU A 241 14.46 12.83 15.76
N GLU A 242 14.81 14.11 15.68
CA GLU A 242 14.02 15.16 15.04
C GLU A 242 13.76 14.90 13.55
N LEU A 243 14.66 14.20 12.85
CA LEU A 243 14.42 13.81 11.45
C LEU A 243 13.48 12.60 11.32
N PHE A 244 13.47 11.70 12.31
CA PHE A 244 12.71 10.46 12.25
C PHE A 244 11.30 10.56 12.80
N GLU A 245 11.03 11.47 13.74
CA GLU A 245 9.67 11.71 14.24
C GLU A 245 8.64 12.03 13.12
N PRO A 246 8.95 12.87 12.11
CA PRO A 246 8.05 13.09 10.97
C PRO A 246 7.74 11.82 10.17
N ILE A 247 8.71 10.90 10.04
CA ILE A 247 8.55 9.64 9.32
C ILE A 247 7.58 8.72 10.07
N LEU A 248 7.75 8.60 11.39
CA LEU A 248 6.86 7.81 12.23
C LEU A 248 5.44 8.41 12.27
N SER A 249 5.35 9.74 12.39
CA SER A 249 4.08 10.47 12.33
C SER A 249 3.35 10.27 11.00
N LEU A 250 4.07 10.37 9.88
CA LEU A 250 3.51 10.11 8.56
C LEU A 250 3.07 8.64 8.42
N SER A 251 3.83 7.72 9.00
CA SER A 251 3.48 6.29 8.99
C SER A 251 2.16 6.05 9.73
N ILE A 252 1.97 6.66 10.91
CA ILE A 252 0.72 6.59 11.68
C ILE A 252 -0.46 7.13 10.86
N VAL A 253 -0.31 8.29 10.19
CA VAL A 253 -1.35 8.84 9.32
C VAL A 253 -1.72 7.86 8.21
N ASN A 254 -0.72 7.30 7.53
CA ASN A 254 -0.97 6.37 6.42
C ASN A 254 -1.58 5.05 6.90
N LEU A 255 -1.19 4.54 8.09
CA LEU A 255 -1.82 3.38 8.73
C LEU A 255 -3.30 3.63 8.97
N ASN A 256 -3.65 4.79 9.55
CA ASN A 256 -5.03 5.17 9.83
C ASN A 256 -5.85 5.36 8.54
N SER A 257 -5.30 6.03 7.52
CA SER A 257 -5.96 6.18 6.22
C SER A 257 -6.19 4.83 5.53
N THR A 258 -5.25 3.90 5.67
CA THR A 258 -5.40 2.54 5.14
C THR A 258 -6.48 1.78 5.91
N LEU A 259 -6.50 1.89 7.24
CA LEU A 259 -7.53 1.31 8.09
C LEU A 259 -8.93 1.82 7.72
N VAL A 260 -9.08 3.12 7.46
CA VAL A 260 -10.34 3.72 6.98
C VAL A 260 -10.76 3.10 5.65
N ALA A 261 -9.84 3.00 4.69
CA ALA A 261 -10.14 2.41 3.38
C ALA A 261 -10.57 0.94 3.50
N ILE A 262 -9.88 0.13 4.32
CA ILE A 262 -10.21 -1.28 4.51
C ILE A 262 -11.55 -1.45 5.25
N LYS A 263 -11.84 -0.62 6.26
CA LYS A 263 -13.13 -0.64 6.94
C LYS A 263 -14.30 -0.33 6.00
N GLU A 264 -14.11 0.54 5.01
CA GLU A 264 -15.17 0.84 4.03
C GLU A 264 -15.27 -0.24 2.94
N ILE A 265 -14.14 -0.70 2.38
CA ILE A 265 -14.12 -1.73 1.33
C ILE A 265 -14.75 -3.05 1.81
N TYR A 266 -14.48 -3.46 3.06
CA TYR A 266 -14.97 -4.73 3.64
C TYR A 266 -16.03 -4.54 4.72
N LYS A 267 -16.74 -3.41 4.68
CA LYS A 267 -17.73 -3.00 5.70
C LYS A 267 -18.77 -4.08 5.98
N ASN A 268 -19.21 -4.78 4.94
CA ASN A 268 -20.24 -5.81 5.04
C ASN A 268 -19.70 -7.05 5.77
N GLU A 269 -18.49 -7.48 5.45
CA GLU A 269 -17.84 -8.65 6.05
C GLU A 269 -17.46 -8.37 7.50
N ILE A 270 -16.89 -7.21 7.78
CA ILE A 270 -16.56 -6.78 9.15
C ILE A 270 -17.81 -6.84 10.04
N LYS A 271 -18.93 -6.31 9.55
CA LYS A 271 -20.21 -6.35 10.28
C LYS A 271 -20.74 -7.77 10.42
N ARG A 272 -20.72 -8.56 9.34
CA ARG A 272 -21.28 -9.92 9.29
C ARG A 272 -20.53 -10.88 10.22
N TYR A 273 -19.21 -10.78 10.28
CA TYR A 273 -18.35 -11.66 11.07
C TYR A 273 -17.94 -11.05 12.42
N ASN A 274 -18.45 -9.86 12.76
CA ASN A 274 -18.15 -9.14 14.01
C ASN A 274 -16.63 -9.02 14.28
N ILE A 275 -15.88 -8.65 13.23
CA ILE A 275 -14.44 -8.45 13.31
C ILE A 275 -14.18 -7.13 14.06
N ASP A 276 -13.67 -7.22 15.29
CA ASP A 276 -13.43 -6.07 16.16
C ASP A 276 -12.09 -6.23 16.90
N PHE A 277 -11.12 -5.38 16.54
CA PHE A 277 -9.80 -5.39 17.17
C PHE A 277 -9.87 -5.21 18.68
N LYS A 278 -10.78 -4.38 19.19
CA LYS A 278 -10.89 -4.10 20.63
C LYS A 278 -11.31 -5.32 21.45
N LYS A 279 -11.91 -6.33 20.81
CA LYS A 279 -12.29 -7.60 21.44
C LYS A 279 -11.21 -8.68 21.33
N SER A 280 -10.16 -8.44 20.53
CA SER A 280 -9.09 -9.41 20.28
C SER A 280 -8.15 -9.60 21.48
N SER A 281 -7.51 -10.76 21.56
CA SER A 281 -6.41 -11.00 22.51
C SER A 281 -5.20 -10.10 22.23
N THR A 282 -4.98 -9.74 20.96
CA THR A 282 -3.90 -8.83 20.54
C THR A 282 -4.09 -7.45 21.17
N ALA A 283 -5.28 -6.85 21.07
CA ALA A 283 -5.56 -5.56 21.70
C ALA A 283 -5.41 -5.61 23.23
N LYS A 284 -5.88 -6.69 23.87
CA LYS A 284 -5.70 -6.88 25.32
C LYS A 284 -4.22 -6.93 25.68
N THR A 285 -3.43 -7.72 24.96
CA THR A 285 -1.98 -7.86 25.20
C THR A 285 -1.26 -6.53 25.02
N LEU A 286 -1.59 -5.79 23.95
CA LEU A 286 -0.99 -4.49 23.69
C LEU A 286 -1.33 -3.48 24.79
N LEU A 287 -2.60 -3.43 25.22
CA LEU A 287 -3.03 -2.60 26.36
C LEU A 287 -2.31 -3.00 27.66
N CYS A 288 -2.07 -4.29 27.88
CA CYS A 288 -1.26 -4.81 29.01
C CYS A 288 0.20 -4.35 28.95
N SER A 289 0.77 -4.16 27.76
CA SER A 289 2.19 -3.80 27.63
C SER A 289 2.48 -2.29 27.68
N VAL A 290 1.47 -1.43 27.55
CA VAL A 290 1.64 0.04 27.37
C VAL A 290 1.21 0.90 28.56
N SER A 291 0.75 0.33 29.68
CA SER A 291 0.75 1.12 30.92
C SER A 291 0.96 0.29 32.18
N ASP A 292 1.91 0.75 33.00
CA ASP A 292 2.13 0.27 34.36
C ASP A 292 0.84 0.35 35.18
N GLU A 293 0.01 1.39 34.94
CA GLU A 293 -1.28 1.60 35.60
C GLU A 293 -2.36 0.57 35.17
N TYR A 294 -2.34 0.10 33.92
CA TYR A 294 -3.26 -0.95 33.45
C TYR A 294 -2.80 -2.35 33.89
N LEU A 295 -1.49 -2.60 33.93
CA LEU A 295 -0.91 -3.76 34.62
C LEU A 295 -1.31 -3.77 36.09
N GLN A 296 -1.21 -2.63 36.78
CA GLN A 296 -1.65 -2.48 38.17
C GLN A 296 -3.15 -2.81 38.32
N GLY A 297 -3.99 -2.28 37.42
CA GLY A 297 -5.44 -2.55 37.42
C GLY A 297 -5.80 -4.02 37.16
N LEU A 298 -5.07 -4.71 36.28
CA LEU A 298 -5.25 -6.15 36.03
C LEU A 298 -4.74 -7.02 37.19
N ILE A 299 -3.63 -6.64 37.82
CA ILE A 299 -3.11 -7.30 39.03
C ILE A 299 -4.14 -7.18 40.17
N GLU A 300 -4.70 -6.00 40.39
CA GLU A 300 -5.75 -5.79 41.39
C GLU A 300 -7.03 -6.57 41.09
N GLN A 301 -7.39 -6.72 39.81
CA GLN A 301 -8.56 -7.50 39.39
C GLN A 301 -8.33 -9.01 39.58
N CYS A 302 -7.16 -9.54 39.23
CA CYS A 302 -6.80 -10.94 39.46
C CYS A 302 -6.72 -11.29 40.95
N GLN A 303 -6.23 -10.38 41.78
CA GLN A 303 -6.20 -10.55 43.24
C GLN A 303 -7.62 -10.60 43.84
N LYS A 304 -8.57 -9.85 43.29
CA LYS A 304 -9.99 -9.88 43.72
C LYS A 304 -10.72 -11.16 43.31
N GLU A 305 -10.33 -11.79 42.21
CA GLU A 305 -10.94 -13.03 41.72
C GLU A 305 -10.38 -14.29 42.42
N HIS A 306 -9.20 -14.22 43.03
CA HIS A 306 -8.64 -15.28 43.89
C HIS A 306 -9.04 -15.21 45.37
N LEU A 307 -9.80 -14.18 45.76
CA LEU A 307 -10.34 -14.00 47.12
C LEU A 307 -11.85 -14.30 47.22
N LYS A 308 -12.44 -14.93 46.19
CA LYS A 308 -13.79 -15.51 46.21
C LYS A 308 -13.71 -17.02 46.06
#